data_AF-A0AAV5KLN0-F1
#
_entry.id   AF-A0AAV5KLN0-F1
#
_cell.length_a   1.000
_cell.length_b   1.000
_cell.length_c   1.000
_cell.angle_alpha   90.00
_cell.angle_beta   90.00
_cell.angle_gamma   90.00
#
_symmetry.space_group_name_H-M   'P 1'
#
loop_
_entity.id
_entity.type
_entity.pdbx_description
1 polymer ?
#
loop_
_entity_poly.entity_id
_entity_poly.type
_entity_poly.pdbx_seq_one_letter_code
_entity_poly.pdbx_strand_id
1 'polypeptide(L)'
;MGSRLGRRVVNFANLPIKLLMPTTFTNIKEIALKTIPSASKIEIKRVLESLYGFDVEKVRTLNMEGKKKKAGGILYARPDYKKAYVSLRTPLSISENLFPIKVIQEERQSQTKNKNVVEEEERKRHWLDEKRESGNEGRVKVRANKGSRSGRGGGEVKFPWSSMKKAN
;
A
#
# COMPACT_ATOMS: atom_id res chain seq x y z
N MET A 1 -32.02 -31.27 -33.79
CA MET A 1 -30.96 -30.42 -33.20
C MET A 1 -31.57 -29.10 -32.77
N GLY A 2 -31.80 -28.89 -31.47
CA GLY A 2 -32.44 -27.69 -30.95
C GLY A 2 -31.57 -26.44 -31.20
N SER A 3 -32.17 -25.43 -31.81
CA SER A 3 -31.52 -24.17 -32.15
C SER A 3 -31.02 -23.45 -30.90
N ARG A 4 -29.71 -23.16 -30.84
CA ARG A 4 -29.06 -22.31 -29.82
C ARG A 4 -29.40 -20.82 -29.96
N LEU A 5 -30.60 -20.48 -30.41
CA LEU A 5 -31.04 -19.09 -30.67
C LEU A 5 -31.54 -18.36 -29.40
N GLY A 6 -31.46 -19.01 -28.23
CA GLY A 6 -31.86 -18.43 -26.95
C GLY A 6 -30.77 -17.58 -26.28
N ARG A 7 -31.19 -16.59 -25.48
CA ARG A 7 -30.29 -15.85 -24.59
C ARG A 7 -29.63 -16.82 -23.60
N ARG A 8 -28.34 -16.61 -23.29
CA ARG A 8 -27.63 -17.36 -22.24
C ARG A 8 -28.31 -17.11 -20.89
N VAL A 9 -29.00 -18.13 -20.38
CA VAL A 9 -29.60 -18.13 -19.04
C VAL A 9 -28.56 -18.59 -18.04
N VAL A 10 -28.43 -17.87 -16.93
CA VAL A 10 -27.55 -18.22 -15.81
C VAL A 10 -28.43 -18.39 -14.59
N ASN A 11 -28.55 -19.62 -14.09
CA ASN A 11 -29.40 -19.95 -12.95
C ASN A 11 -28.72 -19.59 -11.63
N PHE A 12 -27.40 -19.78 -11.54
CA PHE A 12 -26.60 -19.46 -10.36
C PHE A 12 -25.40 -18.60 -10.75
N ALA A 13 -25.27 -17.44 -10.11
CA ALA A 13 -24.14 -16.55 -10.31
C ALA A 13 -23.01 -16.89 -9.34
N ASN A 14 -22.04 -17.69 -9.79
CA ASN A 14 -20.83 -17.97 -9.01
C ASN A 14 -19.72 -16.95 -9.33
N LEU A 15 -19.96 -15.68 -9.02
CA LEU A 15 -18.97 -14.61 -9.21
C LEU A 15 -18.46 -14.12 -7.84
N PRO A 16 -17.18 -14.33 -7.49
CA PRO A 16 -16.65 -13.82 -6.23
C PRO A 16 -16.45 -12.30 -6.33
N ILE A 17 -17.25 -11.56 -5.56
CA ILE A 17 -17.17 -10.10 -5.46
C ILE A 17 -16.69 -9.72 -4.07
N LYS A 18 -15.64 -8.89 -4.00
CA LYS A 18 -15.13 -8.30 -2.76
C LYS A 18 -15.21 -6.79 -2.86
N LEU A 19 -15.84 -6.16 -1.88
CA LEU A 19 -15.90 -4.70 -1.80
C LEU A 19 -14.52 -4.16 -1.37
N LEU A 20 -14.02 -3.15 -2.07
CA LEU A 20 -12.86 -2.38 -1.66
C LEU A 20 -13.34 -1.19 -0.85
N MET A 21 -12.63 -0.88 0.24
CA MET A 21 -13.02 0.17 1.17
C MET A 21 -13.27 1.49 0.43
N PRO A 22 -14.43 2.13 0.60
CA PRO A 22 -14.69 3.43 0.03
C PRO A 22 -13.87 4.50 0.77
N THR A 23 -13.61 5.62 0.12
CA THR A 23 -12.89 6.75 0.72
C THR A 23 -13.76 7.55 1.69
N THR A 24 -15.07 7.58 1.44
CA THR A 24 -16.07 8.25 2.29
C THR A 24 -17.17 7.25 2.68
N PHE A 25 -17.81 7.49 3.82
CA PHE A 25 -18.91 6.64 4.32
C PHE A 25 -20.29 7.20 4.01
N THR A 26 -20.38 8.52 3.82
CA THR A 26 -21.59 9.24 3.45
C THR A 26 -21.62 9.52 1.96
N ASN A 27 -22.81 9.43 1.34
CA ASN A 27 -23.07 9.75 -0.07
C ASN A 27 -22.10 9.07 -1.07
N ILE A 28 -22.05 7.75 -1.04
CA ILE A 28 -21.20 6.95 -1.91
C ILE A 28 -21.90 6.81 -3.26
N LYS A 29 -21.38 7.53 -4.27
CA LYS A 29 -21.86 7.46 -5.67
C LYS A 29 -21.15 6.39 -6.48
N GLU A 30 -19.89 6.11 -6.16
CA GLU A 30 -19.09 5.13 -6.86
C GLU A 30 -18.46 4.15 -5.87
N ILE A 31 -18.65 2.86 -6.10
CA ILE A 31 -18.04 1.80 -5.31
C ILE A 31 -16.97 1.07 -6.11
N ALA A 32 -15.91 0.64 -5.43
CA ALA A 32 -14.85 -0.15 -6.02
C ALA A 32 -14.96 -1.61 -5.57
N LEU A 33 -14.88 -2.54 -6.52
CA LEU A 33 -14.98 -3.98 -6.31
C LEU A 33 -13.72 -4.67 -6.84
N LYS A 34 -13.35 -5.76 -6.18
CA LYS A 34 -12.35 -6.72 -6.61
C LYS A 34 -13.04 -8.03 -6.98
N THR A 35 -12.81 -8.49 -8.20
CA THR A 35 -13.44 -9.68 -8.79
C THR A 35 -12.43 -10.50 -9.59
N ILE A 36 -12.85 -11.64 -10.14
CA ILE A 36 -12.02 -12.47 -11.03
C ILE A 36 -11.77 -11.79 -12.39
N PRO A 37 -10.61 -12.03 -13.02
CA PRO A 37 -10.26 -11.43 -14.31
C PRO A 37 -11.21 -11.82 -15.46
N SER A 38 -11.92 -12.94 -15.37
CA SER A 38 -12.88 -13.37 -16.40
C SER A 38 -14.22 -12.62 -16.38
N ALA A 39 -14.55 -11.89 -15.30
CA ALA A 39 -15.86 -11.28 -15.11
C ALA A 39 -16.18 -10.19 -16.14
N SER A 40 -17.32 -10.26 -16.83
CA SER A 40 -17.76 -9.20 -17.75
C SER A 40 -18.47 -8.06 -17.01
N LYS A 41 -18.44 -6.84 -17.58
CA LYS A 41 -19.17 -5.67 -17.07
C LYS A 41 -20.67 -5.97 -16.91
N ILE A 42 -21.23 -6.71 -17.87
CA ILE A 42 -22.65 -7.07 -17.92
C ILE A 42 -22.99 -8.06 -16.80
N GLU A 43 -22.10 -9.02 -16.53
CA GLU A 43 -22.28 -10.00 -15.46
C GLU A 43 -22.23 -9.31 -14.10
N ILE A 44 -21.23 -8.46 -13.86
CA ILE A 44 -21.09 -7.69 -12.61
C ILE A 44 -22.36 -6.85 -12.37
N LYS A 45 -22.84 -6.14 -13.40
CA LYS A 45 -24.06 -5.32 -13.31
C LYS A 45 -25.26 -6.17 -12.91
N ARG A 46 -25.52 -7.26 -13.64
CA ARG A 46 -26.67 -8.15 -13.38
C ARG A 46 -26.60 -8.77 -11.98
N VAL A 47 -25.42 -9.18 -11.52
CA VAL A 47 -25.26 -9.77 -10.18
C VAL A 47 -25.57 -8.75 -9.09
N LEU A 48 -25.10 -7.51 -9.23
CA LEU A 48 -25.38 -6.44 -8.27
C LEU A 48 -26.86 -6.03 -8.24
N GLU A 49 -27.50 -5.95 -9.41
CA GLU A 49 -28.92 -5.65 -9.53
C GLU A 49 -29.79 -6.81 -8.99
N SER A 50 -29.52 -8.05 -9.41
CA SER A 50 -30.39 -9.19 -9.10
C SER A 50 -30.18 -9.78 -7.69
N LEU A 51 -28.95 -9.88 -7.20
CA LEU A 51 -28.69 -10.48 -5.89
C LEU A 51 -28.77 -9.46 -4.74
N TYR A 52 -28.31 -8.23 -4.97
CA TYR A 52 -28.18 -7.22 -3.93
C TYR A 52 -29.19 -6.07 -4.06
N GLY A 53 -29.90 -5.96 -5.19
CA GLY A 53 -30.91 -4.93 -5.40
C GLY A 53 -30.34 -3.52 -5.60
N PHE A 54 -29.08 -3.38 -6.04
CA PHE A 54 -28.48 -2.06 -6.27
C PHE A 54 -28.91 -1.45 -7.60
N ASP A 55 -29.19 -0.14 -7.61
CA ASP A 55 -29.44 0.62 -8.83
C ASP A 55 -28.13 1.05 -9.50
N VAL A 56 -27.64 0.21 -10.41
CA VAL A 56 -26.37 0.44 -11.12
C VAL A 56 -26.56 1.25 -12.39
N GLU A 57 -25.93 2.42 -12.45
CA GLU A 57 -25.89 3.23 -13.66
C GLU A 57 -24.91 2.63 -14.68
N LYS A 58 -23.62 2.57 -14.31
CA LYS A 58 -22.53 2.20 -15.21
C LYS A 58 -21.44 1.42 -14.48
N VAL A 59 -20.86 0.43 -15.17
CA VAL A 59 -19.71 -0.34 -14.68
C VAL A 59 -18.48 -0.07 -15.55
N ARG A 60 -17.37 0.29 -14.91
CA ARG A 60 -16.06 0.46 -15.52
C ARG A 60 -15.13 -0.60 -14.92
N THR A 61 -14.28 -1.21 -15.73
CA THR A 61 -13.42 -2.31 -15.27
C THR A 61 -11.99 -2.10 -15.72
N LEU A 62 -11.05 -2.49 -14.88
CA LEU A 62 -9.62 -2.52 -15.13
C LEU A 62 -9.10 -3.92 -14.80
N ASN A 63 -8.26 -4.47 -15.68
CA ASN A 63 -7.54 -5.70 -15.39
C ASN A 63 -6.27 -5.35 -14.61
N MET A 64 -6.13 -5.88 -13.40
CA MET A 64 -5.00 -5.60 -12.51
C MET A 64 -4.13 -6.85 -12.40
N GLU A 65 -2.86 -6.71 -12.78
CA GLU A 65 -1.86 -7.75 -12.53
C GLU A 65 -1.54 -7.86 -11.04
N GLY A 66 -1.37 -9.09 -10.58
CA GLY A 66 -0.90 -9.39 -9.26
C GLY A 66 0.58 -9.04 -9.11
N LYS A 67 0.99 -8.70 -7.87
CA LYS A 67 2.39 -8.38 -7.58
C LYS A 67 3.25 -9.63 -7.78
N LYS A 68 4.17 -9.54 -8.73
CA LYS A 68 5.22 -10.54 -9.00
C LYS A 68 6.43 -10.21 -8.13
N LYS A 69 7.03 -11.20 -7.48
CA LYS A 69 8.25 -11.11 -6.67
C LYS A 69 9.17 -12.26 -7.06
N LYS A 70 10.48 -12.01 -7.13
CA LYS A 70 11.49 -13.04 -7.37
C LYS A 70 12.41 -13.10 -6.15
N ALA A 71 12.60 -14.29 -5.59
CA ALA A 71 13.51 -14.53 -4.47
C ALA A 71 14.21 -15.88 -4.69
N GLY A 72 15.54 -15.92 -4.58
CA GLY A 72 16.32 -17.15 -4.74
C GLY A 72 16.13 -17.85 -6.10
N GLY A 73 15.87 -17.09 -7.17
CA GLY A 73 15.60 -17.66 -8.50
C GLY A 73 14.14 -18.07 -8.75
N ILE A 74 13.33 -18.26 -7.70
CA ILE A 74 11.92 -18.65 -7.80
C ILE A 74 11.03 -17.39 -7.94
N LEU A 75 10.04 -17.46 -8.83
CA LEU A 75 9.05 -16.39 -9.06
C LEU A 75 7.75 -16.69 -8.32
N TYR A 76 7.38 -15.81 -7.40
CA TYR A 76 6.12 -15.84 -6.67
C TYR A 76 5.21 -14.73 -7.18
N ALA A 77 3.97 -15.06 -7.53
CA ALA A 77 2.98 -14.10 -7.97
C ALA A 77 1.73 -14.14 -7.10
N ARG A 78 1.16 -12.97 -6.80
CA ARG A 78 -0.21 -12.88 -6.30
C ARG A 78 -1.18 -13.11 -7.47
N PRO A 79 -2.39 -13.65 -7.22
CA PRO A 79 -3.38 -13.82 -8.27
C PRO A 79 -3.81 -12.47 -8.84
N ASP A 80 -3.91 -12.41 -10.16
CA ASP A 80 -4.49 -11.29 -10.89
C ASP A 80 -5.97 -11.11 -10.51
N TYR A 81 -6.46 -9.89 -10.67
CA TYR A 81 -7.85 -9.59 -10.36
C TYR A 81 -8.38 -8.51 -11.30
N LYS A 82 -9.71 -8.41 -11.37
CA LYS A 82 -10.38 -7.31 -12.05
C LYS A 82 -10.87 -6.31 -11.01
N LYS A 83 -10.45 -5.07 -11.16
CA LYS A 83 -10.98 -3.96 -10.38
C LYS A 83 -12.17 -3.38 -11.14
N ALA A 84 -13.34 -3.35 -10.52
CA ALA A 84 -14.54 -2.78 -11.12
C ALA A 84 -14.94 -1.54 -10.32
N TYR A 85 -15.12 -0.41 -11.01
CA TYR A 85 -15.76 0.77 -10.48
C TYR A 85 -17.21 0.81 -10.94
N VAL A 86 -18.12 0.94 -9.99
CA VAL A 86 -19.56 0.86 -10.23
C VAL A 86 -20.16 2.19 -9.81
N SER A 87 -20.72 2.91 -10.77
CA SER A 87 -21.48 4.13 -10.54
C SER A 87 -22.92 3.76 -10.20
N LEU A 88 -23.40 4.26 -9.07
CA LEU A 88 -24.73 4.03 -8.55
C LEU A 88 -25.62 5.23 -8.90
N ARG A 89 -26.89 4.97 -9.19
CA ARG A 89 -27.88 6.03 -9.40
C ARG A 89 -28.29 6.67 -8.08
N THR A 90 -28.53 5.82 -7.09
CA THR A 90 -28.87 6.21 -5.73
C THR A 90 -27.61 6.17 -4.86
N PRO A 91 -27.26 7.28 -4.19
CA PRO A 91 -26.09 7.31 -3.33
C PRO A 91 -26.32 6.44 -2.09
N LEU A 92 -25.31 5.68 -1.70
CA LEU A 92 -25.35 4.83 -0.51
C LEU A 92 -24.73 5.52 0.71
N SER A 93 -25.20 5.17 1.90
CA SER A 93 -24.56 5.52 3.17
C SER A 93 -24.24 4.25 3.94
N ILE A 94 -23.02 4.19 4.49
CA ILE A 94 -22.56 3.09 5.32
C ILE A 94 -22.42 3.63 6.74
N SER A 95 -22.92 2.88 7.73
CA SER A 95 -22.77 3.26 9.13
C SER A 95 -21.31 3.10 9.57
N GLU A 96 -20.81 4.05 10.34
CA GLU A 96 -19.42 4.03 10.84
C GLU A 96 -19.15 2.86 11.80
N ASN A 97 -20.21 2.33 12.41
CA ASN A 97 -20.15 1.25 13.39
C ASN A 97 -20.39 -0.15 12.79
N LEU A 98 -20.52 -0.28 11.46
CA LEU A 98 -20.81 -1.56 10.81
C LEU A 98 -19.74 -2.63 11.10
N PHE A 99 -18.50 -2.19 11.34
CA PHE A 99 -17.38 -3.03 11.76
C PHE A 99 -16.51 -2.24 12.74
N PRO A 100 -15.73 -2.91 13.62
CA PRO A 100 -14.83 -2.24 14.57
C PRO A 100 -13.61 -1.58 13.90
N ILE A 101 -13.72 -1.16 12.63
CA ILE A 101 -12.65 -0.51 11.87
C ILE A 101 -12.29 0.84 12.48
N LYS A 102 -13.30 1.63 12.88
CA LYS A 102 -13.08 2.96 13.46
C LYS A 102 -12.34 2.86 14.81
N VAL A 103 -12.77 1.95 15.67
CA VAL A 103 -12.12 1.64 16.96
C VAL A 103 -10.65 1.24 16.74
N ILE A 104 -10.39 0.31 15.82
CA ILE A 104 -9.02 -0.14 15.51
C ILE A 104 -8.17 1.00 14.92
N GLN A 105 -8.77 1.87 14.10
CA GLN A 105 -8.06 3.03 13.52
C GLN A 105 -7.70 4.06 14.60
N GLU A 106 -8.63 4.37 15.51
CA GLU A 106 -8.41 5.28 16.63
C GLU A 106 -7.35 4.73 17.60
N GLU A 107 -7.40 3.44 17.94
CA GLU A 107 -6.37 2.76 18.74
C GLU A 107 -4.98 2.81 18.08
N ARG A 108 -4.89 2.59 16.77
CA ARG A 108 -3.62 2.74 16.04
C ARG A 108 -3.10 4.16 16.07
N GLN A 109 -3.98 5.15 15.94
CA GLN A 109 -3.60 6.57 16.00
C GLN A 109 -3.13 6.97 17.39
N SER A 110 -3.79 6.52 18.46
CA SER A 110 -3.37 6.78 19.84
C SER A 110 -2.02 6.12 20.15
N GLN A 111 -1.81 4.86 19.73
CA GLN A 111 -0.50 4.20 19.85
C GLN A 111 0.61 4.95 19.10
N THR A 112 0.32 5.51 17.93
CA THR A 112 1.31 6.27 17.15
C THR A 112 1.60 7.64 17.79
N LYS A 113 0.58 8.32 18.32
CA LYS A 113 0.75 9.56 19.10
C LYS A 113 1.57 9.32 20.36
N ASN A 114 1.26 8.26 21.12
CA ASN A 114 1.99 7.91 22.33
C ASN A 114 3.45 7.50 22.03
N LYS A 115 3.73 6.90 20.86
CA LYS A 115 5.13 6.64 20.42
C LYS A 115 5.90 7.91 20.06
N ASN A 116 5.22 8.97 19.62
CA ASN A 116 5.83 10.24 19.27
C ASN A 116 5.92 11.19 20.48
N VAL A 117 5.06 11.01 21.49
CA VAL A 117 5.17 11.61 22.82
C VAL A 117 6.13 10.74 23.65
N VAL A 118 7.41 10.82 23.31
CA VAL A 118 8.48 10.50 24.25
C VAL A 118 8.70 11.81 25.00
N GLU A 119 8.35 11.86 26.29
CA GLU A 119 8.74 12.98 27.14
C GLU A 119 10.25 13.19 26.99
N GLU A 120 10.67 14.45 26.84
CA GLU A 120 12.07 14.87 26.78
C GLU A 120 12.77 14.63 28.14
N GLU A 121 12.71 13.42 28.68
CA GLU A 121 13.59 12.99 29.74
C GLU A 121 14.85 12.39 29.12
N GLU A 122 15.91 13.19 29.25
CA GLU A 122 17.32 12.88 29.05
C GLU A 122 17.64 11.94 27.88
N ARG A 123 17.93 12.54 26.72
CA ARG A 123 18.53 11.89 25.55
C ARG A 123 19.71 11.01 26.01
N LYS A 124 19.52 9.69 26.08
CA LYS A 124 20.62 8.74 26.16
C LYS A 124 21.55 9.02 24.99
N ARG A 125 22.77 9.45 25.31
CA ARG A 125 23.83 9.71 24.34
C ARG A 125 24.04 8.44 23.51
N HIS A 126 24.14 8.64 22.21
CA HIS A 126 24.24 7.56 21.24
C HIS A 126 25.56 6.80 21.46
N TRP A 127 25.56 5.48 21.31
CA TRP A 127 26.73 4.59 21.52
C TRP A 127 28.02 5.02 20.79
N LEU A 128 27.92 5.88 19.77
CA LEU A 128 29.07 6.42 19.04
C LEU A 128 29.77 7.63 19.69
N ASP A 129 29.15 8.28 20.68
CA ASP A 129 29.72 9.49 21.30
C ASP A 129 30.76 9.17 22.39
N GLU A 130 30.94 7.89 22.74
CA GLU A 130 31.80 7.45 23.86
C GLU A 130 33.29 7.33 23.49
N LYS A 131 33.68 7.55 22.22
CA LYS A 131 35.00 7.16 21.71
C LYS A 131 35.89 8.30 21.23
N ARG A 132 35.92 9.43 21.96
CA ARG A 132 36.87 10.52 21.66
C ARG A 132 37.84 10.91 22.77
N GLU A 133 37.82 10.26 23.93
CA GLU A 133 38.74 10.61 25.02
C GLU A 133 39.39 9.37 25.64
N SER A 134 40.48 8.90 25.02
CA SER A 134 41.47 8.09 25.73
C SER A 134 42.80 8.03 24.97
N GLY A 135 43.85 8.60 25.56
CA GLY A 135 45.18 7.98 25.55
C GLY A 135 46.12 8.35 24.42
N ASN A 136 47.01 9.29 24.70
CA ASN A 136 48.34 9.40 24.12
C ASN A 136 49.20 8.23 24.64
N GLU A 137 49.66 7.31 23.79
CA GLU A 137 50.88 6.48 23.96
C GLU A 137 51.09 5.54 22.75
N GLY A 138 52.34 5.37 22.30
CA GLY A 138 52.72 4.24 21.44
C GLY A 138 53.22 4.57 20.04
N ARG A 139 54.54 4.62 19.90
CA ARG A 139 55.33 4.91 18.69
C ARG A 139 55.47 3.65 17.82
N VAL A 140 55.12 3.71 16.53
CA VAL A 140 55.71 2.82 15.50
C VAL A 140 56.06 3.66 14.26
N LYS A 141 57.36 3.82 14.01
CA LYS A 141 57.92 4.42 12.79
C LYS A 141 57.87 3.36 11.68
N VAL A 142 57.09 3.59 10.63
CA VAL A 142 57.29 2.94 9.32
C VAL A 142 57.50 4.00 8.26
N ARG A 143 58.54 3.76 7.45
CA ARG A 143 59.20 4.67 6.52
C ARG A 143 58.25 5.31 5.51
N ALA A 144 58.52 6.59 5.24
CA ALA A 144 57.95 7.33 4.13
C ALA A 144 58.33 6.66 2.80
N ASN A 145 57.31 6.35 1.98
CA ASN A 145 57.49 6.32 0.53
C ASN A 145 56.61 7.42 -0.07
N LYS A 146 57.26 8.27 -0.86
CA LYS A 146 56.76 9.57 -1.34
C LYS A 146 55.94 9.31 -2.61
N GLY A 147 54.62 9.27 -2.48
CA GLY A 147 53.67 9.21 -3.59
C GLY A 147 52.68 10.37 -3.50
N SER A 148 52.54 11.11 -4.59
CA SER A 148 52.03 12.47 -4.66
C SER A 148 50.50 12.64 -4.62
N ARG A 149 50.10 13.81 -4.09
CA ARG A 149 48.91 14.63 -4.39
C ARG A 149 47.55 14.29 -3.74
N SER A 150 47.13 15.28 -2.94
CA SER A 150 45.81 15.96 -2.92
C SER A 150 44.92 15.72 -1.69
N GLY A 151 44.40 16.82 -1.15
CA GLY A 151 43.06 16.89 -0.60
C GLY A 151 42.92 16.71 0.92
N ARG A 152 42.95 17.83 1.65
CA ARG A 152 42.33 18.02 2.97
C ARG A 152 40.83 17.66 2.91
N GLY A 153 40.27 17.18 4.02
CA GLY A 153 38.85 17.39 4.33
C GLY A 153 38.19 16.19 4.99
N GLY A 154 37.83 16.33 6.28
CA GLY A 154 37.13 15.32 7.06
C GLY A 154 35.83 14.83 6.40
N GLY A 155 35.67 13.51 6.35
CA GLY A 155 34.50 12.86 5.79
C GLY A 155 33.31 12.94 6.75
N GLU A 156 32.39 13.87 6.50
CA GLU A 156 30.98 13.61 6.76
C GLU A 156 30.53 12.50 5.79
N VAL A 157 30.06 11.37 6.32
CA VAL A 157 29.46 10.33 5.49
C VAL A 157 28.09 10.83 5.04
N LYS A 158 28.04 11.43 3.85
CA LYS A 158 26.84 11.99 3.26
C LYS A 158 25.98 10.86 2.71
N PHE A 159 24.90 10.53 3.42
CA PHE A 159 23.92 9.55 2.96
C PHE A 159 23.31 9.99 1.63
N PRO A 160 23.02 9.05 0.69
CA PRO A 160 22.72 9.34 -0.72
C PRO A 160 21.43 10.14 -1.01
N TRP A 161 20.67 10.52 0.01
CA TRP A 161 19.42 11.29 -0.07
C TRP A 161 19.51 12.65 0.65
N SER A 162 20.66 12.97 1.24
CA SER A 162 20.95 14.25 1.91
C SER A 162 20.93 15.46 0.96
N SER A 163 21.13 15.26 -0.34
CA SER A 163 21.15 16.34 -1.34
C SER A 163 19.80 16.58 -2.04
N MET A 164 18.75 15.84 -1.69
CA MET A 164 17.48 15.91 -2.40
C MET A 164 16.64 17.08 -1.88
N LYS A 165 16.72 18.24 -2.56
CA LYS A 165 15.84 19.38 -2.26
C LYS A 165 14.40 19.02 -2.61
N LYS A 166 13.47 19.26 -1.66
CA LYS A 166 12.04 19.15 -1.90
C LYS A 166 11.63 20.26 -2.88
N ALA A 167 11.05 19.88 -4.01
CA ALA A 167 10.40 20.85 -4.90
C ALA A 167 9.09 21.30 -4.23
N ASN A 168 8.88 22.62 -4.17
CA ASN A 168 7.60 23.24 -3.82
C ASN A 168 6.65 23.20 -5.01
#